data_AF-A0A2S9GKJ6-F1
#
_entry.id   AF-A0A2S9GKJ6-F1
#
_cell.length_a   1.000
_cell.length_b   1.000
_cell.length_c   1.000
_cell.angle_alpha   90.00
_cell.angle_beta   90.00
_cell.angle_gamma   90.00
#
_symmetry.space_group_name_H-M   'P 1'
#
loop_
_entity.id
_entity.type
_entity.pdbx_description
1 polymer ?
#
loop_
_entity_poly.entity_id
_entity_poly.type
_entity_poly.pdbx_seq_one_letter_code
_entity_poly.pdbx_strand_id
1 'polypeptide(L)'
;LTGEPPFVGDSPVAVAYQHVREDPVPPSQRYAGISPELDAVVLKALAKNPDNRYQTAAEMRTDLVKVHGGETPDAPKVFTDAER
;
A
#
# COMPACT_ATOMS: atom_id res chain seq x y z
N LEU A 1 7.94 0.58 -8.58
CA LEU A 1 7.78 1.88 -7.90
C LEU A 1 9.05 2.22 -7.13
N THR A 2 9.41 1.43 -6.12
CA THR A 2 10.55 1.68 -5.21
C THR A 2 11.83 0.93 -5.59
N GLY A 3 11.74 -0.11 -6.42
CA GLY A 3 12.89 -0.96 -6.78
C GLY A 3 13.17 -2.10 -5.78
N GLU A 4 12.51 -2.07 -4.62
CA GLU A 4 12.64 -3.07 -3.55
C GLU A 4 11.25 -3.58 -3.11
N PRO A 5 11.14 -4.84 -2.65
CA PRO A 5 9.91 -5.34 -2.06
C PRO A 5 9.59 -4.62 -0.73
N PRO A 6 8.32 -4.60 -0.30
CA PRO A 6 7.91 -3.91 0.94
C PRO A 6 8.55 -4.50 2.21
N PHE A 7 8.90 -5.79 2.17
CA PHE A 7 9.47 -6.55 3.29
C PHE A 7 10.70 -7.33 2.81
N VAL A 8 11.75 -7.30 3.62
CA VAL A 8 13.03 -7.99 3.39
C VAL A 8 13.51 -8.59 4.71
N GLY A 9 14.09 -9.79 4.67
CA GLY A 9 14.59 -10.44 5.87
C GLY A 9 15.48 -11.63 5.55
N ASP A 10 16.28 -12.03 6.54
CA ASP A 10 17.34 -13.04 6.40
C ASP A 10 16.82 -14.48 6.21
N SER A 11 15.50 -14.68 6.29
CA SER A 11 14.85 -15.96 6.03
C SER A 11 13.42 -15.77 5.53
N PRO A 12 12.84 -16.77 4.82
CA PRO A 12 11.43 -16.73 4.40
C PRO A 12 10.45 -16.57 5.56
N VAL A 13 10.77 -17.11 6.74
CA VAL A 13 9.93 -17.00 7.93
C VAL A 13 9.91 -15.56 8.46
N ALA A 14 11.06 -14.88 8.44
CA ALA A 14 11.13 -13.47 8.84
C ALA A 14 10.29 -12.58 7.91
N VAL A 15 10.33 -12.81 6.60
CA VAL A 15 9.51 -12.08 5.63
C VAL A 15 8.02 -12.38 5.84
N ALA A 16 7.65 -13.66 6.06
CA ALA A 16 6.27 -14.03 6.36
C ALA A 16 5.75 -13.36 7.64
N TYR A 17 6.58 -13.24 8.68
CA TYR A 17 6.24 -12.50 9.90
C TYR A 17 5.92 -11.03 9.61
N GLN A 18 6.76 -10.35 8.82
CA GLN A 18 6.54 -8.95 8.44
C GLN A 18 5.22 -8.77 7.67
N HIS A 19 4.91 -9.69 6.74
CA HIS A 19 3.62 -9.66 6.04
C HIS A 19 2.42 -9.74 7.00
N VAL A 20 2.53 -10.45 8.11
CA VAL A 20 1.44 -10.62 9.09
C VAL A 20 1.39 -9.49 10.12
N ARG A 21 2.54 -8.93 10.52
CA ARG A 21 2.64 -8.09 11.72
C ARG A 21 3.16 -6.67 11.49
N GLU A 22 3.92 -6.44 10.44
CA GLU A 22 4.59 -5.16 10.23
C GLU A 22 3.92 -4.36 9.13
N ASP A 23 3.74 -3.07 9.36
CA ASP A 23 3.22 -2.17 8.36
C ASP A 23 4.29 -1.89 7.29
N PRO A 24 3.94 -1.94 6.00
CA PRO A 24 4.89 -1.59 4.95
C PRO A 24 5.23 -0.10 5.04
N VAL A 25 6.51 0.22 4.86
CA VAL A 25 6.94 1.62 4.75
C VAL A 25 6.25 2.25 3.53
N PRO A 26 5.66 3.46 3.66
CA PRO A 26 5.06 4.15 2.53
C PRO A 26 6.04 4.31 1.36
N PRO A 27 5.65 3.99 0.12
CA PRO A 27 6.55 4.09 -1.04
C PRO A 27 7.23 5.44 -1.22
N SER A 28 6.55 6.56 -0.93
CA SER A 28 7.15 7.91 -0.98
C SER A 28 8.33 8.12 -0.02
N GLN A 29 8.36 7.41 1.10
CA GLN A 29 9.48 7.45 2.04
C GLN A 29 10.70 6.67 1.52
N ARG A 30 10.47 5.67 0.64
CA ARG A 30 11.55 4.92 -0.04
C ARG A 30 12.05 5.66 -1.28
N TYR A 31 11.16 6.38 -1.98
CA TYR A 31 11.50 7.12 -3.19
C TYR A 31 10.67 8.40 -3.33
N ALA A 32 11.34 9.55 -3.23
CA ALA A 32 10.70 10.87 -3.20
C ALA A 32 9.89 11.25 -4.44
N GLY A 33 10.05 10.52 -5.56
CA GLY A 33 9.26 10.74 -6.77
C GLY A 33 7.85 10.13 -6.75
N ILE A 34 7.43 9.52 -5.63
CA ILE A 34 6.10 8.93 -5.46
C ILE A 34 5.19 9.90 -4.70
N SER A 35 3.99 10.12 -5.22
CA SER A 35 3.00 11.00 -4.60
C SER A 35 2.30 10.34 -3.40
N PRO A 36 1.81 11.14 -2.43
CA PRO A 36 0.99 10.65 -1.33
C PRO A 36 -0.29 9.94 -1.79
N GLU A 37 -0.85 10.34 -2.93
CA GLU A 37 -2.01 9.70 -3.54
C GLU A 37 -1.68 8.25 -3.96
N LEU A 38 -0.48 8.02 -4.50
CA LEU A 38 -0.06 6.67 -4.86
C LEU A 38 0.29 5.83 -3.63
N ASP A 39 0.79 6.45 -2.55
CA ASP A 39 0.95 5.76 -1.27
C ASP A 39 -0.38 5.20 -0.76
N ALA A 40 -1.45 6.00 -0.79
CA ALA A 40 -2.77 5.58 -0.32
C ALA A 40 -3.26 4.30 -1.03
N VAL A 41 -3.10 4.24 -2.36
CA VAL A 41 -3.47 3.06 -3.16
C VAL A 41 -2.63 1.83 -2.79
N VAL A 42 -1.32 2.01 -2.66
CA VAL A 42 -0.40 0.90 -2.32
C VAL A 42 -0.67 0.38 -0.90
N LEU A 43 -0.83 1.27 0.07
CA LEU A 43 -1.09 0.90 1.46
C LEU A 43 -2.45 0.22 1.62
N LYS A 44 -3.50 0.69 0.92
CA LYS A 44 -4.80 0.00 0.88
C LYS A 44 -4.69 -1.42 0.35
N ALA A 45 -3.94 -1.61 -0.74
CA ALA A 45 -3.75 -2.94 -1.31
C ALA A 45 -2.97 -3.90 -0.37
N LEU A 46 -2.09 -3.34 0.47
CA LEU A 46 -1.24 -4.08 1.42
C LEU A 46 -1.82 -4.19 2.84
N ALA A 47 -3.04 -3.69 3.09
CA ALA A 47 -3.68 -3.73 4.41
C ALA A 47 -3.71 -5.17 4.97
N LYS A 48 -3.58 -5.32 6.29
CA LYS A 48 -3.47 -6.65 6.90
C LYS A 48 -4.80 -7.36 6.90
N ASN A 49 -5.85 -6.65 7.29
CA ASN A 49 -7.22 -7.13 7.19
C ASN A 49 -7.70 -7.11 5.72
N PRO A 50 -8.12 -8.25 5.13
CA PRO A 50 -8.69 -8.29 3.78
C PRO A 50 -9.90 -7.37 3.58
N ASP A 51 -10.71 -7.12 4.62
CA ASP A 51 -11.88 -6.22 4.54
C ASP A 51 -11.47 -4.75 4.32
N ASN A 52 -10.24 -4.39 4.72
CA ASN A 52 -9.68 -3.05 4.54
C ASN A 52 -9.01 -2.86 3.16
N ARG A 53 -8.90 -3.94 2.37
CA ARG A 53 -8.33 -3.90 1.01
C ARG A 53 -9.39 -3.50 -0.02
N TYR A 54 -8.94 -3.35 -1.26
CA TYR A 54 -9.83 -3.39 -2.42
C TYR A 54 -10.50 -4.77 -2.50
N GLN A 55 -11.83 -4.78 -2.57
CA GLN A 55 -12.60 -6.02 -2.62
C GLN A 55 -12.57 -6.62 -4.03
N THR A 56 -12.29 -5.79 -5.04
CA THR A 56 -12.10 -6.24 -6.42
C THR A 56 -10.90 -5.58 -7.08
N ALA A 57 -10.32 -6.25 -8.08
CA ALA A 57 -9.28 -5.66 -8.91
C ALA A 57 -9.79 -4.43 -9.69
N ALA A 58 -11.09 -4.36 -9.99
CA ALA A 58 -11.70 -3.23 -10.67
C ALA A 58 -11.72 -1.96 -9.80
N GLU A 59 -11.97 -2.10 -8.48
CA GLU A 59 -11.85 -0.99 -7.53
C GLU A 59 -10.41 -0.46 -7.47
N MET A 60 -9.42 -1.36 -7.34
CA MET A 60 -8.01 -0.96 -7.34
C MET A 60 -7.62 -0.25 -8.64
N ARG A 61 -8.07 -0.77 -9.79
CA ARG A 61 -7.85 -0.13 -11.10
C ARG A 61 -8.45 1.28 -11.15
N THR A 62 -9.63 1.47 -10.58
CA THR A 62 -10.31 2.77 -10.59
C THR A 62 -9.48 3.84 -9.88
N ASP A 63 -8.94 3.52 -8.70
CA ASP A 63 -8.05 4.42 -7.98
C ASP A 63 -6.72 4.66 -8.72
N LEU A 64 -6.13 3.61 -9.31
CA LEU A 64 -4.92 3.77 -10.13
C LEU A 64 -5.14 4.72 -11.31
N VAL A 65 -6.30 4.66 -11.97
CA VAL A 65 -6.64 5.58 -13.07
C VAL A 65 -6.83 7.00 -12.57
N LYS A 66 -7.51 7.20 -11.42
CA LYS A 66 -7.65 8.53 -10.78
C LYS A 66 -6.28 9.15 -10.51
N VAL A 67 -5.39 8.42 -9.82
CA VAL A 67 -4.05 8.91 -9.50
C VAL A 67 -3.23 9.20 -10.76
N HIS A 68 -3.34 8.34 -11.79
CA HIS A 68 -2.68 8.57 -13.07
C HIS A 68 -3.17 9.86 -13.78
N GLY A 69 -4.45 10.21 -13.61
CA GLY A 69 -5.04 11.45 -14.10
C GLY A 69 -4.76 12.69 -13.23
N GLY A 70 -4.07 12.53 -12.09
CA GLY A 70 -3.83 13.62 -11.13
C GLY A 70 -5.00 13.87 -10.16
N GLU A 71 -5.97 12.96 -10.12
CA GLU A 71 -7.11 13.01 -9.20
C GLU A 71 -6.78 12.30 -7.87
N THR A 72 -7.55 12.61 -6.84
CA THR A 72 -7.44 11.94 -5.53
C THR A 72 -8.14 10.58 -5.58
N PRO A 73 -7.51 9.48 -5.11
CA PRO A 73 -8.14 8.16 -5.05
C PRO A 73 -9.18 8.09 -3.93
N ASP A 74 -10.03 7.07 -3.98
CA ASP A 74 -10.98 6.75 -2.90
C ASP A 74 -10.28 6.07 -1.71
N ALA A 75 -9.06 5.57 -1.89
CA ALA A 75 -8.22 5.08 -0.81
C ALA A 75 -7.96 6.16 0.27
N PRO A 76 -8.01 5.81 1.56
CA PRO A 76 -7.74 6.76 2.63
C PRO A 76 -6.27 7.20 2.62
N LYS A 77 -6.03 8.50 2.80
CA LYS A 77 -4.67 9.08 2.81
C LYS A 77 -3.88 8.74 4.08
N VAL A 78 -4.56 8.30 5.14
CA VAL A 78 -3.97 7.91 6.43
C VAL A 78 -4.69 6.64 6.88
N PHE A 79 -3.93 5.58 7.14
CA PHE A 79 -4.45 4.38 7.79
C PHE A 79 -4.31 4.55 9.31
N THR A 80 -5.43 4.71 10.00
CA THR A 80 -5.48 4.60 11.46
C THR A 80 -5.13 3.17 11.90
N ASP A 81 -4.76 2.98 13.17
CA ASP A 81 -4.48 1.63 13.69
C ASP A 81 -5.65 0.64 13.49
N ALA A 82 -6.88 1.14 13.38
CA ALA A 82 -8.08 0.33 13.11
C ALA A 82 -8.24 -0.07 11.63
N GLU A 83 -7.62 0.68 10.73
CA GLU A 83 -7.67 0.45 9.28
C GLU A 83 -6.46 -0.37 8.79
N ARG A 84 -5.43 -0.54 9.62
CA ARG A 84 -4.24 -1.37 9.32
C ARG A 84 -4.51 -2.86 9.42
#